data_AF-A0A1Q7HB76-F1
#
_entry.id   AF-A0A1Q7HB76-F1
#
_cell.length_a   1.000
_cell.length_b   1.000
_cell.length_c   1.000
_cell.angle_alpha   90.00
_cell.angle_beta   90.00
_cell.angle_gamma   90.00
#
_symmetry.space_group_name_H-M   'P 1'
#
loop_
_entity.id
_entity.type
_entity.pdbx_description
1 polymer ?
#
loop_
_entity_poly.entity_id
_entity_poly.type
_entity_poly.pdbx_seq_one_letter_code
_entity_poly.pdbx_strand_id
1 'polypeptide(L)'
;MLKVMRLKGLAALATVALLVAGAAPLFAQSLADIAKKEEERRKKIPEPAKVYTNKDLGAAPAPSAPAPAASPAATAPDAAKDAAAAKGKEQETKDKEPPKDQKFWAGRMKTLRDEVARNETYAEAMQTRLNSLQADFVNRDDPAQRSVIERDRQKVASELSRLKQSITDGKKAIADLEEEARRAGVPPGWLR
;
A
#
# COMPACT_ATOMS: atom_id res chain seq x y z
N MET A 1 27.50 -20.79 -61.15
CA MET A 1 26.93 -19.54 -60.57
C MET A 1 25.41 -19.40 -60.76
N LEU A 2 24.82 -19.61 -61.95
CA LEU A 2 23.38 -19.39 -62.21
C LEU A 2 22.37 -19.99 -61.20
N LYS A 3 22.68 -21.16 -60.60
CA LYS A 3 21.75 -21.87 -59.70
C LYS A 3 21.57 -21.19 -58.34
N VAL A 4 22.56 -20.40 -57.89
CA VAL A 4 22.52 -19.67 -56.60
C VAL A 4 21.70 -18.38 -56.69
N MET A 5 21.74 -17.68 -57.83
CA MET A 5 20.94 -16.46 -58.04
C MET A 5 19.44 -16.75 -58.11
N ARG A 6 19.04 -17.87 -58.74
CA ARG A 6 17.62 -18.29 -58.79
C ARG A 6 17.06 -18.59 -57.40
N LEU A 7 17.85 -19.18 -56.50
CA LEU A 7 17.42 -19.48 -55.13
C LEU A 7 17.26 -18.21 -54.28
N LYS A 8 18.17 -17.24 -54.43
CA LYS A 8 18.09 -15.94 -53.73
C LYS A 8 16.90 -15.09 -54.20
N GLY A 9 16.58 -15.09 -55.50
CA GLY A 9 15.38 -14.40 -56.02
C GLY A 9 14.06 -14.98 -55.50
N LEU A 10 13.98 -16.31 -55.37
CA LEU A 10 12.81 -17.00 -54.82
C LEU A 10 12.63 -16.74 -53.31
N ALA A 11 13.72 -16.70 -52.55
CA ALA A 11 13.69 -16.33 -51.13
C ALA A 11 13.23 -14.88 -50.90
N ALA A 12 13.71 -13.94 -51.73
CA ALA A 12 13.31 -12.52 -51.64
C ALA A 12 11.81 -12.31 -51.96
N LEU A 13 11.28 -13.00 -52.97
CA LEU A 13 9.86 -12.98 -53.31
C LEU A 13 8.99 -13.59 -52.19
N ALA A 14 9.43 -14.67 -51.56
CA ALA A 14 8.73 -15.29 -50.43
C ALA A 14 8.65 -14.35 -49.20
N THR A 15 9.73 -13.63 -48.88
CA THR A 15 9.71 -12.66 -47.77
C THR A 15 8.80 -11.46 -48.04
N VAL A 16 8.73 -10.95 -49.28
CA VAL A 16 7.82 -9.84 -49.62
C VAL A 16 6.36 -10.30 -49.57
N ALA A 17 6.06 -11.50 -50.08
CA ALA A 17 4.71 -12.07 -50.00
C ALA A 17 4.24 -12.29 -48.55
N LEU A 18 5.14 -12.73 -47.65
CA LEU A 18 4.84 -12.92 -46.23
C LEU A 18 4.58 -11.59 -45.49
N LEU A 19 5.27 -10.51 -45.89
CA LEU A 19 5.07 -9.17 -45.33
C LEU A 19 3.73 -8.53 -45.75
N VAL A 20 3.25 -8.78 -46.97
CA VAL A 20 1.95 -8.27 -47.45
C VAL A 20 0.78 -9.04 -46.85
N ALA A 21 0.94 -10.34 -46.56
CA ALA A 21 -0.10 -11.18 -45.95
C ALA A 21 -0.37 -10.89 -44.46
N GLY A 22 0.50 -10.13 -43.78
CA GLY A 22 0.36 -9.82 -42.35
C GLY A 22 -0.63 -8.70 -42.01
N ALA A 23 -1.12 -7.96 -43.00
CA ALA A 23 -2.04 -6.83 -42.80
C ALA A 23 -3.50 -7.29 -42.66
N ALA A 24 -3.80 -8.06 -41.60
CA ALA A 24 -5.18 -8.30 -41.20
C ALA A 24 -5.83 -6.96 -40.78
N PRO A 25 -7.03 -6.61 -41.29
CA PRO A 25 -7.73 -5.43 -40.82
C PRO A 25 -8.09 -5.60 -39.34
N LEU A 26 -7.44 -4.83 -38.48
CA LEU A 26 -7.84 -4.65 -37.09
C LEU A 26 -9.16 -3.88 -37.08
N PHE A 27 -10.28 -4.61 -37.25
CA PHE A 27 -11.61 -4.05 -37.07
C PHE A 27 -11.71 -3.45 -35.67
N ALA A 28 -11.90 -2.13 -35.60
CA ALA A 28 -12.23 -1.46 -34.37
C ALA A 28 -13.50 -2.10 -33.80
N GLN A 29 -13.45 -2.59 -32.56
CA GLN A 29 -14.64 -3.12 -31.89
C GLN A 29 -15.69 -2.01 -31.85
N SER A 30 -16.88 -2.27 -32.38
CA SER A 30 -17.90 -1.23 -32.45
C SER A 30 -18.32 -0.84 -31.03
N LEU A 31 -18.75 0.40 -30.83
CA LEU A 31 -19.27 0.85 -29.54
C LEU A 31 -20.45 -0.02 -29.06
N ALA A 32 -21.20 -0.63 -29.99
CA ALA A 32 -22.27 -1.57 -29.68
C ALA A 32 -21.75 -2.91 -29.12
N ASP A 33 -20.61 -3.41 -29.61
CA ASP A 33 -19.99 -4.64 -29.08
C ASP A 33 -19.39 -4.40 -27.69
N ILE A 34 -18.77 -3.23 -27.48
CA ILE A 34 -18.26 -2.82 -26.17
C ILE A 34 -19.42 -2.64 -25.17
N ALA A 35 -20.53 -2.02 -25.59
CA ALA A 35 -21.73 -1.85 -24.76
C ALA A 35 -22.34 -3.20 -24.36
N LYS A 36 -22.54 -4.13 -25.31
CA LYS A 36 -23.01 -5.50 -25.02
C LYS A 36 -22.07 -6.25 -24.08
N LYS A 37 -20.76 -6.15 -24.29
CA LYS A 37 -19.74 -6.79 -23.44
C LYS A 37 -19.75 -6.24 -22.01
N GLU A 38 -19.96 -4.94 -21.82
CA GLU A 38 -20.10 -4.33 -20.49
C GLU A 38 -21.45 -4.69 -19.84
N GLU A 39 -22.54 -4.79 -20.61
CA GLU A 39 -23.84 -5.28 -20.13
C GLU A 39 -23.76 -6.74 -19.65
N GLU A 40 -23.13 -7.62 -20.44
CA GLU A 40 -22.85 -9.00 -20.04
C GLU A 40 -21.93 -9.11 -18.83
N ARG A 41 -20.92 -8.22 -18.72
CA ARG A 41 -20.05 -8.17 -17.54
C ARG A 41 -20.88 -7.78 -16.31
N ARG A 42 -21.75 -6.77 -16.41
CA ARG A 42 -22.64 -6.34 -15.31
C ARG A 42 -23.57 -7.45 -14.83
N LYS A 43 -24.15 -8.23 -15.74
CA LYS A 43 -24.97 -9.41 -15.41
C LYS A 43 -24.19 -10.53 -14.69
N LYS A 44 -22.86 -10.53 -14.76
CA LYS A 44 -21.96 -11.51 -14.12
C LYS A 44 -21.35 -11.00 -12.81
N ILE A 45 -21.67 -9.78 -12.37
CA ILE A 45 -21.26 -9.29 -11.05
C ILE A 45 -22.25 -9.85 -10.01
N PRO A 46 -21.80 -10.56 -8.97
CA PRO A 46 -22.67 -10.93 -7.86
C PRO A 46 -23.17 -9.69 -7.12
N GLU A 47 -24.36 -9.75 -6.52
CA GLU A 47 -24.91 -8.63 -5.76
C GLU A 47 -23.95 -8.16 -4.66
N PRO A 48 -23.88 -6.84 -4.39
CA PRO A 48 -22.96 -6.31 -3.39
C PRO A 48 -23.24 -6.92 -2.01
N ALA A 49 -22.21 -7.50 -1.41
CA ALA A 49 -22.28 -8.05 -0.07
C ALA A 49 -22.73 -6.98 0.96
N LYS A 50 -23.32 -7.43 2.07
CA LYS A 50 -23.91 -6.56 3.09
C LYS A 50 -22.95 -5.45 3.51
N VAL A 51 -23.34 -4.21 3.24
CA VAL A 51 -22.59 -3.01 3.61
C VAL A 51 -22.80 -2.76 5.10
N TYR A 52 -21.78 -3.09 5.92
CA TYR A 52 -21.74 -2.70 7.32
C TYR A 52 -21.44 -1.20 7.41
N THR A 53 -22.37 -0.45 7.99
CA THR A 53 -22.26 0.99 8.21
C THR A 53 -21.92 1.26 9.68
N ASN A 54 -21.64 2.53 10.02
CA ASN A 54 -21.42 2.94 11.41
C ASN A 54 -22.67 2.78 12.32
N LYS A 55 -23.83 2.40 11.76
CA LYS A 55 -25.04 2.02 12.51
C LYS A 55 -25.10 0.53 12.85
N ASP A 56 -24.35 -0.30 12.14
CA ASP A 56 -24.23 -1.74 12.38
C ASP A 56 -23.17 -2.07 13.45
N LEU A 57 -22.43 -1.06 13.91
CA LEU A 57 -21.54 -1.15 15.07
C LEU A 57 -22.36 -0.96 16.35
N GLY A 58 -22.32 -1.96 17.23
CA GLY A 58 -22.84 -1.83 18.59
C GLY A 58 -22.08 -0.75 19.37
N ALA A 59 -22.68 -0.25 20.45
CA ALA A 59 -22.04 0.75 21.31
C ALA A 59 -20.66 0.27 21.77
N ALA A 60 -19.62 1.06 21.50
CA ALA A 60 -18.27 0.75 21.97
C ALA A 60 -18.26 0.69 23.50
N PRO A 61 -17.62 -0.31 24.12
CA PRO A 61 -17.46 -0.34 25.57
C PRO A 61 -16.73 0.92 26.02
N ALA A 62 -17.20 1.53 27.11
CA ALA A 62 -16.59 2.74 27.64
C ALA A 62 -15.10 2.48 27.96
N PRO A 63 -14.19 3.41 27.63
CA PRO A 63 -12.78 3.25 27.96
C PRO A 63 -12.64 3.14 29.48
N SER A 64 -11.98 2.07 29.95
CA SER A 64 -11.67 1.91 31.36
C SER A 64 -10.87 3.12 31.85
N ALA A 65 -11.30 3.72 32.95
CA ALA A 65 -10.60 4.85 33.54
C ALA A 65 -9.14 4.45 33.89
N PRO A 66 -8.15 5.33 33.63
CA PRO A 66 -6.76 5.02 33.94
C PRO A 66 -6.60 4.80 35.45
N ALA A 67 -5.99 3.69 35.84
CA ALA A 67 -5.66 3.41 37.22
C ALA A 67 -4.65 4.45 37.77
N PRO A 68 -4.80 4.94 39.01
CA PRO A 68 -3.85 5.88 39.60
C PRO A 68 -2.47 5.23 39.77
N ALA A 69 -1.41 5.99 39.48
CA ALA A 69 -0.04 5.52 39.54
C ALA A 69 0.42 5.21 40.97
N ALA A 70 1.00 4.03 41.19
CA ALA A 70 1.63 3.65 42.46
C ALA A 70 3.07 4.18 42.53
N SER A 71 3.43 4.80 43.66
CA SER A 71 4.80 5.24 43.99
C SER A 71 5.49 4.20 44.90
N PRO A 72 6.83 4.03 44.87
CA PRO A 72 7.44 2.77 45.32
C PRO A 72 8.07 2.73 46.73
N ALA A 73 8.09 1.50 47.27
CA ALA A 73 9.08 0.86 48.17
C ALA A 73 9.19 1.23 49.68
N ALA A 74 9.17 0.18 50.52
CA ALA A 74 9.83 0.11 51.84
C ALA A 74 10.06 -1.36 52.30
N THR A 75 11.12 -1.61 53.07
CA THR A 75 11.74 -2.95 53.30
C THR A 75 12.55 -2.97 54.61
N ALA A 76 12.70 -4.07 55.37
CA ALA A 76 12.06 -5.40 55.35
C ALA A 76 11.70 -5.79 56.83
N PRO A 77 12.18 -6.85 57.54
CA PRO A 77 12.86 -8.11 57.17
C PRO A 77 12.32 -9.42 57.82
N ASP A 78 12.72 -10.54 57.20
CA ASP A 78 13.08 -11.88 57.71
C ASP A 78 12.32 -12.64 58.82
N ALA A 79 11.99 -13.91 58.52
CA ALA A 79 12.06 -15.03 59.47
C ALA A 79 12.25 -16.38 58.72
N ALA A 80 13.47 -16.90 58.72
CA ALA A 80 13.86 -18.13 58.01
C ALA A 80 13.32 -19.45 58.61
N LYS A 81 13.16 -20.49 57.74
CA LYS A 81 13.66 -21.85 58.05
C LYS A 81 13.87 -22.76 56.82
N ASP A 82 15.04 -23.39 56.80
CA ASP A 82 15.48 -24.58 56.06
C ASP A 82 14.48 -25.75 55.97
N ALA A 83 14.57 -26.72 55.05
CA ALA A 83 15.37 -26.88 53.81
C ALA A 83 14.91 -28.17 53.07
N ALA A 84 15.17 -28.28 51.76
CA ALA A 84 15.56 -29.54 51.07
C ALA A 84 15.79 -29.29 49.55
N ALA A 85 16.82 -29.92 48.97
CA ALA A 85 17.21 -29.69 47.59
C ALA A 85 16.55 -30.64 46.58
N ALA A 86 16.10 -30.11 45.43
CA ALA A 86 15.92 -30.89 44.20
C ALA A 86 16.09 -30.02 42.94
N LYS A 87 17.23 -30.22 42.26
CA LYS A 87 17.59 -29.78 40.89
C LYS A 87 16.47 -29.22 39.99
N GLY A 88 16.55 -27.91 39.74
CA GLY A 88 16.75 -27.35 38.40
C GLY A 88 15.75 -27.68 37.29
N LYS A 89 14.78 -26.78 37.10
CA LYS A 89 14.56 -26.05 35.83
C LYS A 89 13.48 -24.98 36.06
N GLU A 90 13.92 -23.75 36.28
CA GLU A 90 13.05 -22.58 36.13
C GLU A 90 12.71 -22.41 34.66
N GLN A 91 11.59 -22.99 34.25
CA GLN A 91 10.98 -22.61 32.98
C GLN A 91 10.11 -21.39 33.25
N GLU A 92 10.76 -20.22 33.24
CA GLU A 92 10.13 -18.91 33.24
C GLU A 92 8.95 -18.92 32.26
N THR A 93 7.71 -18.94 32.80
CA THR A 93 6.48 -18.76 32.03
C THR A 93 6.37 -17.30 31.63
N LYS A 94 7.26 -16.90 30.72
CA LYS A 94 7.06 -15.76 29.85
C LYS A 94 5.78 -16.04 29.07
N ASP A 95 4.80 -15.13 29.17
CA ASP A 95 3.64 -15.11 28.27
C ASP A 95 4.15 -14.99 26.84
N LYS A 96 4.29 -16.14 26.18
CA LYS A 96 4.62 -16.21 24.77
C LYS A 96 3.35 -15.92 23.99
N GLU A 97 3.21 -14.67 23.55
CA GLU A 97 2.47 -14.39 22.33
C GLU A 97 2.85 -15.46 21.28
N PRO A 98 1.87 -16.02 20.55
CA PRO A 98 2.16 -17.06 19.57
C PRO A 98 3.21 -16.59 18.57
N PRO A 99 4.15 -17.47 18.17
CA PRO A 99 5.32 -17.07 17.38
C PRO A 99 4.91 -16.41 16.06
N LYS A 100 5.23 -15.11 15.94
CA LYS A 100 5.00 -14.28 14.75
C LYS A 100 5.77 -14.87 13.57
N ASP A 101 5.05 -15.45 12.61
CA ASP A 101 5.60 -16.22 11.49
C ASP A 101 6.12 -15.32 10.35
N GLN A 102 6.72 -15.94 9.33
CA GLN A 102 7.19 -15.20 8.15
C GLN A 102 6.06 -14.39 7.49
N LYS A 103 4.84 -14.93 7.44
CA LYS A 103 3.70 -14.27 6.80
C LYS A 103 3.26 -13.02 7.56
N PHE A 104 3.30 -13.03 8.89
CA PHE A 104 3.06 -11.85 9.73
C PHE A 104 4.06 -10.72 9.42
N TRP A 105 5.36 -11.03 9.43
CA TRP A 105 6.41 -10.02 9.22
C TRP A 105 6.43 -9.48 7.78
N ALA A 106 6.38 -10.37 6.79
CA ALA A 106 6.28 -10.00 5.38
C ALA A 106 5.00 -9.20 5.10
N GLY A 107 3.88 -9.60 5.70
CA GLY A 107 2.59 -8.92 5.58
C GLY A 107 2.61 -7.49 6.13
N ARG A 108 3.09 -7.29 7.37
CA ARG A 108 3.24 -5.94 7.95
C ARG A 108 4.15 -5.06 7.10
N MET A 109 5.28 -5.60 6.67
CA MET A 109 6.26 -4.87 5.88
C MET A 109 5.72 -4.49 4.49
N LYS A 110 5.04 -5.42 3.82
CA LYS A 110 4.37 -5.15 2.55
C LYS A 110 3.32 -4.04 2.69
N THR A 111 2.46 -4.10 3.71
CA THR A 111 1.45 -3.06 3.95
C THR A 111 2.09 -1.69 4.09
N LEU A 112 3.12 -1.53 4.93
CA LEU A 112 3.78 -0.23 5.12
C LEU A 112 4.43 0.28 3.81
N ARG A 113 5.04 -0.59 3.01
CA ARG A 113 5.62 -0.21 1.70
C ARG A 113 4.53 0.18 0.69
N ASP A 114 3.44 -0.58 0.61
CA ASP A 114 2.29 -0.26 -0.25
C ASP A 114 1.68 1.10 0.13
N GLU A 115 1.58 1.41 1.43
CA GLU A 115 1.07 2.68 1.93
C GLU A 115 2.00 3.85 1.59
N VAL A 116 3.31 3.70 1.79
CA VAL A 116 4.30 4.72 1.39
C VAL A 116 4.25 4.96 -0.11
N ALA A 117 4.29 3.91 -0.94
CA ALA A 117 4.27 4.04 -2.41
C ALA A 117 2.97 4.68 -2.93
N ARG A 118 1.83 4.33 -2.34
CA ARG A 118 0.53 4.96 -2.64
C ARG A 118 0.53 6.45 -2.26
N ASN A 119 1.05 6.79 -1.08
CA ASN A 119 1.11 8.17 -0.61
C ASN A 119 2.07 9.01 -1.46
N GLU A 120 3.20 8.45 -1.90
CA GLU A 120 4.13 9.09 -2.84
C GLU A 120 3.46 9.37 -4.20
N THR A 121 2.76 8.39 -4.76
CA THR A 121 1.97 8.55 -6.00
C THR A 121 0.92 9.67 -5.86
N TYR A 122 0.21 9.74 -4.73
CA TYR A 122 -0.75 10.81 -4.48
C TYR A 122 -0.07 12.18 -4.26
N ALA A 123 1.11 12.22 -3.63
CA ALA A 123 1.85 13.46 -3.44
C ALA A 123 2.32 14.04 -4.78
N GLU A 124 2.77 13.21 -5.72
CA GLU A 124 3.12 13.61 -7.08
C GLU A 124 1.92 14.17 -7.85
N ALA A 125 0.76 13.51 -7.75
CA ALA A 125 -0.49 13.99 -8.35
C ALA A 125 -0.93 15.35 -7.76
N MET A 126 -0.82 15.53 -6.44
CA MET A 126 -1.13 16.81 -5.78
C MET A 126 -0.13 17.92 -6.14
N GLN A 127 1.16 17.61 -6.26
CA GLN A 127 2.16 18.56 -6.75
C GLN A 127 1.88 18.98 -8.20
N THR A 128 1.50 18.05 -9.06
CA THR A 128 1.10 18.32 -10.45
C THR A 128 -0.13 19.23 -10.52
N ARG A 129 -1.15 18.94 -9.69
CA ARG A 129 -2.35 19.78 -9.57
C ARG A 129 -2.02 21.19 -9.04
N LEU A 130 -1.12 21.30 -8.06
CA LEU A 130 -0.68 22.59 -7.52
C LEU A 130 0.02 23.44 -8.60
N ASN A 131 0.84 22.79 -9.44
CA ASN A 131 1.51 23.45 -10.57
C ASN A 131 0.49 23.93 -11.63
N SER A 132 -0.52 23.13 -11.95
CA SER A 132 -1.62 23.54 -12.86
C SER A 132 -2.38 24.74 -12.31
N LEU A 133 -2.82 24.68 -11.05
CA LEU A 133 -3.55 25.78 -10.41
C LEU A 133 -2.71 27.05 -10.29
N GLN A 134 -1.38 26.94 -10.16
CA GLN A 134 -0.48 28.09 -10.21
C GLN A 134 -0.46 28.74 -11.60
N ALA A 135 -0.41 27.93 -12.67
CA ALA A 135 -0.51 28.45 -14.04
C ALA A 135 -1.88 29.11 -14.30
N ASP A 136 -2.97 28.48 -13.87
CA ASP A 136 -4.32 29.02 -14.00
C ASP A 136 -4.49 30.35 -13.22
N PHE A 137 -3.85 30.48 -12.06
CA PHE A 137 -3.92 31.70 -11.23
C PHE A 137 -3.23 32.91 -11.86
N VAL A 138 -2.10 32.70 -12.56
CA VAL A 138 -1.37 33.79 -13.23
C VAL A 138 -1.99 34.16 -14.59
N ASN A 139 -2.69 33.22 -15.23
CA ASN A 139 -3.36 33.40 -16.52
C ASN A 139 -4.81 33.91 -16.41
N ARG A 140 -5.27 34.32 -15.22
CA ARG A 140 -6.66 34.73 -14.98
C ARG A 140 -6.73 36.16 -14.46
N ASP A 141 -7.44 37.02 -15.18
CA ASP A 141 -7.61 38.43 -14.79
C ASP A 141 -8.73 38.66 -13.76
N ASP A 142 -9.84 37.93 -13.88
CA ASP A 142 -11.03 38.14 -13.04
C ASP A 142 -10.76 37.85 -11.54
N PRO A 143 -10.91 38.85 -10.64
CA PRO A 143 -10.62 38.68 -9.21
C PRO A 143 -11.45 37.58 -8.53
N ALA A 144 -12.72 37.40 -8.93
CA ALA A 144 -13.58 36.38 -8.33
C ALA A 144 -13.06 34.97 -8.64
N GLN A 145 -12.75 34.69 -9.91
CA GLN A 145 -12.14 33.42 -10.34
C GLN A 145 -10.77 33.19 -9.68
N ARG A 146 -9.90 34.22 -9.60
CA ARG A 146 -8.62 34.12 -8.88
C ARG A 146 -8.80 33.71 -7.41
N SER A 147 -9.82 34.23 -6.73
CA SER A 147 -10.12 33.87 -5.33
C SER A 147 -10.58 32.41 -5.14
N VAL A 148 -11.15 31.79 -6.18
CA VAL A 148 -11.51 30.36 -6.18
C VAL A 148 -10.25 29.53 -6.35
N ILE A 149 -9.44 29.85 -7.37
CA ILE A 149 -8.18 29.14 -7.66
C ILE A 149 -7.25 29.19 -6.44
N GLU A 150 -7.10 30.34 -5.79
CA GLU A 150 -6.25 30.49 -4.60
C GLU A 150 -6.70 29.61 -3.42
N ARG A 151 -8.01 29.55 -3.14
CA ARG A 151 -8.56 28.65 -2.11
C ARG A 151 -8.31 27.18 -2.44
N ASP A 152 -8.36 26.80 -3.72
CA ASP A 152 -8.09 25.43 -4.14
C ASP A 152 -6.58 25.10 -4.12
N ARG A 153 -5.70 26.06 -4.44
CA ARG A 153 -4.24 25.94 -4.24
C ARG A 153 -3.92 25.66 -2.78
N GLN A 154 -4.54 26.39 -1.85
CA GLN A 154 -4.34 26.22 -0.41
C GLN A 154 -4.78 24.82 0.07
N LYS A 155 -5.93 24.32 -0.37
CA LYS A 155 -6.39 22.94 -0.06
C LYS A 155 -5.42 21.88 -0.59
N VAL A 156 -4.97 22.01 -1.84
CA VAL A 156 -4.02 21.06 -2.45
C VAL A 156 -2.68 21.11 -1.74
N ALA A 157 -2.22 22.30 -1.33
CA ALA A 157 -1.00 22.45 -0.54
C ALA A 157 -1.12 21.80 0.85
N SER A 158 -2.26 21.93 1.55
CA SER A 158 -2.47 21.26 2.84
C SER A 158 -2.51 19.74 2.73
N GLU A 159 -3.18 19.18 1.71
CA GLU A 159 -3.20 17.73 1.50
C GLU A 159 -1.83 17.19 1.05
N LEU A 160 -1.08 17.95 0.24
CA LEU A 160 0.30 17.60 -0.11
C LEU A 160 1.22 17.60 1.12
N SER A 161 1.05 18.57 2.03
CA SER A 161 1.79 18.61 3.31
C SER A 161 1.46 17.39 4.19
N ARG A 162 0.17 17.05 4.30
CA ARG A 162 -0.29 15.85 5.02
C ARG A 162 0.29 14.57 4.43
N LEU A 163 0.26 14.42 3.09
CA LEU A 163 0.85 13.26 2.41
C LEU A 163 2.35 13.16 2.65
N LYS A 164 3.10 14.27 2.59
CA LYS A 164 4.53 14.32 2.91
C LYS A 164 4.82 13.89 4.37
N GLN A 165 3.97 14.29 5.31
CA GLN A 165 4.06 13.81 6.69
C GLN A 165 3.81 12.30 6.77
N SER A 166 2.72 11.79 6.18
CA SER A 166 2.42 10.35 6.17
C SER A 166 3.46 9.48 5.45
N ILE A 167 4.17 10.01 4.45
CA ILE A 167 5.32 9.35 3.81
C ILE A 167 6.50 9.26 4.79
N THR A 168 6.75 10.33 5.55
CA THR A 168 7.82 10.39 6.56
C THR A 168 7.53 9.44 7.72
N ASP A 169 6.30 9.46 8.24
CA ASP A 169 5.84 8.57 9.30
C ASP A 169 5.85 7.10 8.85
N GLY A 170 5.42 6.82 7.61
CA GLY A 170 5.47 5.46 7.04
C GLY A 170 6.90 4.95 6.85
N LYS A 171 7.83 5.80 6.40
CA LYS A 171 9.27 5.45 6.31
C LYS A 171 9.89 5.19 7.68
N LYS A 172 9.48 5.95 8.70
CA LYS A 172 9.86 5.66 10.09
C LYS A 172 9.28 4.32 10.56
N ALA A 173 7.99 4.06 10.33
CA ALA A 173 7.34 2.81 10.71
C ALA A 173 7.97 1.57 10.04
N ILE A 174 8.49 1.70 8.81
CA ILE A 174 9.30 0.67 8.15
C ILE A 174 10.59 0.40 8.94
N ALA A 175 11.35 1.44 9.29
CA ALA A 175 12.60 1.30 10.06
C ALA A 175 12.34 0.74 11.48
N ASP A 176 11.28 1.18 12.14
CA ASP A 176 10.84 0.67 13.44
C ASP A 176 10.44 -0.82 13.34
N LEU A 177 9.79 -1.24 12.24
CA LEU A 177 9.46 -2.66 11.99
C LEU A 177 10.71 -3.51 11.69
N GLU A 178 11.70 -2.98 10.99
CA GLU A 178 13.00 -3.64 10.78
C GLU A 178 13.77 -3.81 12.09
N GLU A 179 13.68 -2.82 12.99
CA GLU A 179 14.21 -2.87 14.35
C GLU A 179 13.49 -3.92 15.22
N GLU A 180 12.15 -3.93 15.24
CA GLU A 180 11.32 -4.96 15.90
C GLU A 180 11.71 -6.37 15.43
N ALA A 181 11.78 -6.57 14.12
CA ALA A 181 12.12 -7.86 13.51
C ALA A 181 13.53 -8.31 13.89
N ARG A 182 14.52 -7.41 13.87
CA ARG A 182 15.91 -7.72 14.28
C ARG A 182 16.00 -8.11 15.75
N ARG A 183 15.30 -7.41 16.65
CA ARG A 183 15.21 -7.75 18.08
C ARG A 183 14.51 -9.08 18.32
N ALA A 184 13.54 -9.44 17.48
CA ALA A 184 12.86 -10.73 17.49
C ALA A 184 13.66 -11.86 16.81
N GLY A 185 14.88 -11.61 16.32
CA GLY A 185 15.72 -12.62 15.66
C GLY A 185 15.21 -13.05 14.27
N VAL A 186 14.34 -12.25 13.64
CA VAL A 186 13.74 -12.56 12.33
C VAL A 186 14.80 -12.47 11.23
N PRO A 187 14.93 -13.50 10.36
CA PRO A 187 15.83 -13.44 9.21
C PRO A 187 15.48 -12.27 8.28
N PRO A 188 16.45 -11.44 7.83
CA PRO A 188 16.16 -10.29 6.95
C PRO A 188 15.43 -10.64 5.65
N GLY A 189 15.57 -11.89 5.16
CA GLY A 189 14.84 -12.39 4.00
C GLY A 189 13.32 -12.49 4.19
N TRP A 190 12.81 -12.49 5.43
CA TRP A 190 11.38 -12.52 5.74
C TRP A 190 10.71 -11.13 5.58
N LEU A 191 11.49 -10.05 5.51
CA LEU A 191 10.99 -8.67 5.36
C LEU A 191 11.01 -8.20 3.89
N ARG A 192 11.12 -9.10 2.91
CA ARG A 192 11.14 -8.76 1.48
C ARG A 192 9.72 -8.70 0.92
#